data_AF-A0AAW2DBQ0-F1
#
_entry.id   AF-A0AAW2DBQ0-F1
#
_cell.length_a   1.000
_cell.length_b   1.000
_cell.length_c   1.000
_cell.angle_alpha   90.00
_cell.angle_beta   90.00
_cell.angle_gamma   90.00
#
_symmetry.space_group_name_H-M   'P 1'
#
loop_
_entity.id
_entity.type
_entity.pdbx_description
1 polymer ?
#
loop_
_entity_poly.entity_id
_entity_poly.type
_entity_poly.pdbx_seq_one_letter_code
_entity_poly.pdbx_strand_id
1 'polypeptide(L)'
;METRVGGERAKELSDRLPFDGAIHTQTIGFSGGLWVLWNSNRVEVSSLSNTKQEIHIMVKVRFSNATWVLSAVYASPRIAERQVLWNNLMKVADLHSLPWVIAGDFNEPLLDDDKFGGRAGIDLVAGGKVKKSKRTAPKSNDIYLKLLVKLYRFLVRRTGSNFNAVILKRLFMSKVNKPPLSLSKLIRYMEGKDGKIAVVVGTVTDDIRVYEVPALKVTALRFTETARARIEKAGGECLTFDQLALRAPLGQNTILLRGPKKGREAVKHFGPAPGVPHSHTKPYVRAKGRKFERARGKRNSKGFRV
;
A
#
# COMPACT_ATOMS: atom_id res chain seq x y z
N MET A 1 15.06 39.20 -12.20
CA MET A 1 13.86 38.99 -13.05
C MET A 1 13.90 37.57 -13.57
N GLU A 2 12.79 36.82 -13.49
CA GLU A 2 12.72 35.49 -14.10
C GLU A 2 12.23 35.64 -15.54
N THR A 3 13.08 35.26 -16.48
CA THR A 3 12.74 35.27 -17.89
C THR A 3 13.05 33.87 -18.37
N ARG A 4 12.01 33.11 -18.76
CA ARG A 4 12.12 31.74 -19.29
C ARG A 4 12.83 31.67 -20.66
N VAL A 5 13.83 32.54 -20.86
CA VAL A 5 14.57 32.84 -22.07
C VAL A 5 16.05 32.75 -21.70
N GLY A 6 16.77 31.85 -22.37
CA GLY A 6 18.21 31.70 -22.25
C GLY A 6 18.94 31.93 -23.57
N GLY A 7 20.27 31.90 -23.54
CA GLY A 7 21.12 31.97 -24.74
C GLY A 7 21.21 33.36 -25.38
N GLU A 8 21.45 33.43 -26.70
CA GLU A 8 21.61 34.69 -27.45
C GLU A 8 20.40 35.62 -27.34
N ARG A 9 19.20 35.05 -27.30
CA ARG A 9 17.95 35.79 -27.14
C ARG A 9 17.82 36.49 -25.78
N ALA A 10 18.52 35.99 -24.76
CA ALA A 10 18.59 36.65 -23.46
C ALA A 10 19.40 37.95 -23.53
N LYS A 11 20.53 37.92 -24.26
CA LYS A 11 21.38 39.10 -24.48
C LYS A 11 20.68 40.16 -25.31
N GLU A 12 20.05 39.77 -26.42
CA GLU A 12 19.30 40.71 -27.27
C GLU A 12 18.18 41.46 -26.53
N LEU A 13 17.55 40.80 -25.55
CA LEU A 13 16.50 41.40 -24.73
C LEU A 13 17.06 42.25 -23.60
N SER A 14 18.18 41.86 -22.96
CA SER A 14 18.83 42.69 -21.96
C SER A 14 19.37 43.99 -22.55
N ASP A 15 19.88 43.95 -23.78
CA ASP A 15 20.47 45.11 -24.46
C ASP A 15 19.42 46.18 -24.84
N ARG A 16 18.13 45.81 -24.86
CA ARG A 16 17.01 46.74 -25.10
C ARG A 16 16.55 47.45 -23.82
N LEU A 17 17.05 47.05 -22.66
CA LEU A 17 16.70 47.65 -21.37
C LEU A 17 17.73 48.72 -21.00
N PRO A 18 17.35 49.73 -20.18
CA PRO A 18 18.24 50.85 -19.82
C PRO A 18 19.29 50.48 -18.75
N PHE A 19 19.86 49.27 -18.84
CA PHE A 19 20.88 48.73 -17.94
C PHE A 19 22.14 48.39 -18.74
N ASP A 20 23.31 48.67 -18.19
CA ASP A 20 24.61 48.46 -18.85
C ASP A 20 25.37 47.24 -18.31
N GLY A 21 24.87 46.61 -17.24
CA GLY A 21 25.44 45.40 -16.63
C GLY A 21 24.40 44.30 -16.45
N ALA A 22 24.79 43.05 -16.75
CA ALA A 22 23.90 41.89 -16.65
C ALA A 22 24.63 40.59 -16.27
N ILE A 23 23.98 39.77 -15.43
CA ILE A 23 24.35 38.36 -15.15
C ILE A 23 23.14 37.48 -15.49
N HIS A 24 23.40 36.42 -16.25
CA HIS A 24 22.39 35.44 -16.65
C HIS A 24 22.79 34.02 -16.24
N THR A 25 21.86 33.26 -15.69
CA THR A 25 22.01 31.79 -15.53
C THR A 25 21.53 31.03 -16.76
N GLN A 26 22.17 29.92 -17.10
CA GLN A 26 21.72 29.04 -18.18
C GLN A 26 20.36 28.39 -17.86
N THR A 27 19.45 28.36 -18.84
CA THR A 27 18.15 27.69 -18.77
C THR A 27 18.27 26.21 -19.14
N ILE A 28 17.57 25.31 -18.44
CA ILE A 28 17.37 23.92 -18.89
C ILE A 28 15.87 23.63 -18.97
N GLY A 29 15.34 23.59 -20.19
CA GLY A 29 13.90 23.42 -20.43
C GLY A 29 13.08 24.62 -19.96
N PHE A 30 11.95 24.39 -19.28
CA PHE A 30 11.09 25.44 -18.71
C PHE A 30 11.55 25.96 -17.33
N SER A 31 12.78 25.63 -16.91
CA SER A 31 13.29 25.89 -15.55
C SER A 31 14.61 26.66 -15.61
N GLY A 32 14.75 27.69 -14.76
CA GLY A 32 15.89 28.61 -14.74
C GLY A 32 15.66 29.87 -15.58
N GLY A 33 16.69 30.71 -15.70
CA GLY A 33 16.60 32.01 -16.38
C GLY A 33 16.50 33.20 -15.42
N LEU A 34 17.22 33.10 -14.29
CA LEU A 34 17.42 34.22 -13.37
C LEU A 34 18.35 35.23 -14.02
N TRP A 35 17.86 36.47 -14.15
CA TRP A 35 18.64 37.62 -14.60
C TRP A 35 18.80 38.63 -13.48
N VAL A 36 20.02 39.10 -13.28
CA VAL A 36 20.34 40.27 -12.47
C VAL A 36 20.88 41.35 -13.41
N LEU A 37 20.21 42.50 -13.43
CA LEU A 37 20.57 43.66 -14.25
C LEU A 37 20.90 44.83 -13.33
N TRP A 38 21.89 45.63 -13.67
CA TRP A 38 22.28 46.80 -12.89
C TRP A 38 22.80 47.94 -13.77
N ASN A 39 23.01 49.10 -13.15
CA ASN A 39 23.63 50.27 -13.77
C ASN A 39 25.01 50.51 -13.15
N SER A 40 26.04 50.41 -13.96
CA SER A 40 27.46 50.39 -13.58
C SER A 40 27.95 51.76 -13.10
N ASN A 41 27.24 52.84 -13.47
CA ASN A 41 27.47 54.17 -12.92
C ASN A 41 27.02 54.30 -11.46
N ARG A 42 26.11 53.44 -11.00
CA ARG A 42 25.56 53.48 -9.63
C ARG A 42 26.17 52.44 -8.71
N VAL A 43 26.39 51.23 -9.22
CA VAL A 43 26.86 50.10 -8.43
C VAL A 43 27.94 49.31 -9.16
N GLU A 44 28.88 48.78 -8.40
CA GLU A 44 29.83 47.77 -8.84
C GLU A 44 29.38 46.40 -8.33
N VAL A 45 29.37 45.39 -9.20
CA VAL A 45 28.83 44.07 -8.90
C VAL A 45 29.91 43.01 -9.12
N SER A 46 30.13 42.16 -8.13
CA SER A 46 30.99 40.97 -8.23
C SER A 46 30.17 39.69 -8.01
N SER A 47 30.29 38.74 -8.93
CA SER A 47 29.60 37.45 -8.83
C SER A 47 30.32 36.55 -7.82
N LEU A 48 29.61 36.01 -6.84
CA LEU A 48 30.16 35.10 -5.84
C LEU A 48 29.93 33.64 -6.25
N SER A 49 28.68 33.26 -6.48
CA SER A 49 28.30 31.91 -6.89
C SER A 49 26.95 31.93 -7.59
N ASN A 50 26.75 30.99 -8.52
CA ASN A 50 25.51 30.83 -9.25
C ASN A 50 25.11 29.36 -9.32
N THR A 51 23.82 29.10 -9.18
CA THR A 51 23.23 27.79 -9.44
C THR A 51 21.99 27.97 -10.32
N LYS A 52 21.24 26.90 -10.54
CA LYS A 52 19.98 26.97 -11.29
C LYS A 52 18.84 27.65 -10.52
N GLN A 53 18.95 27.71 -9.19
CA GLN A 53 17.90 28.22 -8.30
C GLN A 53 18.31 29.53 -7.62
N GLU A 54 19.57 29.93 -7.66
CA GLU A 54 20.04 31.14 -6.97
C GLU A 54 21.24 31.79 -7.67
N ILE A 55 21.35 33.11 -7.53
CA ILE A 55 22.52 33.89 -7.91
C ILE A 55 22.92 34.74 -6.70
N HIS A 56 24.16 34.56 -6.23
CA HIS A 56 24.75 35.38 -5.18
C HIS A 56 25.72 36.38 -5.79
N ILE A 57 25.50 37.65 -5.52
CA ILE A 57 26.38 38.74 -5.92
C ILE A 57 26.70 39.63 -4.73
N MET A 58 27.89 40.21 -4.74
CA MET A 58 28.27 41.30 -3.85
C MET A 58 28.13 42.61 -4.63
N VAL A 59 27.45 43.57 -4.00
CA VAL A 59 27.11 44.87 -4.58
C VAL A 59 27.80 45.95 -3.76
N LYS A 60 28.61 46.77 -4.41
CA LYS A 60 29.25 47.96 -3.83
C LYS A 60 28.66 49.21 -4.45
N VAL A 61 28.04 50.05 -3.63
CA VAL A 61 27.41 51.30 -4.08
C VAL A 61 28.47 52.37 -4.24
N ARG A 62 28.59 52.96 -5.43
CA ARG A 62 29.68 53.90 -5.75
C ARG A 62 29.60 55.20 -4.95
N PHE A 63 28.40 55.74 -4.76
CA PHE A 63 28.21 57.04 -4.10
C PHE A 63 28.34 57.01 -2.58
N SER A 64 28.06 55.87 -1.94
CA SER A 64 28.10 55.73 -0.47
C SER A 64 29.21 54.80 0.03
N ASN A 65 29.93 54.11 -0.87
CA ASN A 65 30.87 53.04 -0.56
C ASN A 65 30.30 51.89 0.30
N ALA A 66 28.97 51.79 0.41
CA ALA A 66 28.32 50.70 1.13
C ALA A 66 28.42 49.40 0.32
N THR A 67 28.82 48.31 0.98
CA THR A 67 28.91 46.97 0.38
C THR A 67 27.92 46.03 1.06
N TRP A 68 27.15 45.30 0.25
CA TRP A 68 26.14 44.36 0.70
C TRP A 68 26.04 43.18 -0.26
N VAL A 69 25.39 42.10 0.17
CA VAL A 69 25.19 40.89 -0.63
C VAL A 69 23.75 40.83 -1.10
N LEU A 70 23.54 40.51 -2.38
CA LEU A 70 22.23 40.18 -2.94
C LEU A 70 22.20 38.70 -3.33
N SER A 71 21.14 38.02 -2.93
CA SER A 71 20.82 36.66 -3.37
C SER A 71 19.49 36.66 -4.10
N ALA A 72 19.56 36.51 -5.42
CA ALA A 72 18.37 36.39 -6.26
C ALA A 72 17.95 34.91 -6.32
N VAL A 73 16.76 34.58 -5.80
CA VAL A 73 16.30 33.20 -5.64
C VAL A 73 15.11 32.89 -6.56
N TYR A 74 15.16 31.72 -7.17
CA TYR A 74 14.03 31.07 -7.84
C TYR A 74 14.00 29.59 -7.46
N ALA A 75 13.26 29.27 -6.41
CA ALA A 75 13.28 27.94 -5.82
C ALA A 75 12.46 26.93 -6.64
N SER A 76 12.91 25.67 -6.67
CA SER A 76 12.16 24.59 -7.31
C SER A 76 10.84 24.31 -6.58
N PRO A 77 9.75 23.97 -7.30
CA PRO A 77 8.52 23.46 -6.69
C PRO A 77 8.69 22.06 -6.08
N ARG A 78 9.83 21.38 -6.33
CA ARG A 78 10.15 20.06 -5.78
C ARG A 78 10.91 20.19 -4.47
N ILE A 79 10.38 19.58 -3.40
CA ILE A 79 10.95 19.66 -2.05
C ILE A 79 12.41 19.20 -1.97
N ALA A 80 12.77 18.12 -2.67
CA ALA A 80 14.14 17.58 -2.66
C ALA A 80 15.16 18.57 -3.25
N GLU A 81 14.78 19.30 -4.30
CA GLU A 81 15.64 20.30 -4.93
C GLU A 81 15.69 21.59 -4.11
N ARG A 82 14.62 21.91 -3.37
CA ARG A 82 14.56 23.07 -2.48
C ARG A 82 15.41 22.91 -1.23
N GLN A 83 15.52 21.69 -0.68
CA GLN A 83 16.44 21.43 0.43
C GLN A 83 17.89 21.75 0.08
N VAL A 84 18.30 21.55 -1.18
CA VAL A 84 19.63 21.93 -1.66
C VAL A 84 19.81 23.45 -1.64
N LEU A 85 18.80 24.21 -2.11
CA LEU A 85 18.80 25.67 -2.06
C LEU A 85 18.96 26.19 -0.63
N TRP A 86 18.16 25.69 0.31
CA TRP A 86 18.25 26.10 1.72
C TRP A 86 19.62 25.83 2.33
N ASN A 87 20.21 24.67 2.03
CA ASN A 87 21.57 24.34 2.49
C ASN A 87 22.62 25.28 1.91
N ASN A 88 22.45 25.76 0.68
CA ASN A 88 23.37 26.72 0.09
C ASN A 88 23.21 28.11 0.73
N LEU A 89 21.98 28.58 0.95
CA LEU A 89 21.72 29.84 1.63
C LEU A 89 22.31 29.86 3.04
N MET A 90 22.18 28.76 3.81
CA MET A 90 22.82 28.65 5.13
C MET A 90 24.35 28.78 5.03
N LYS A 91 24.97 28.10 4.07
CA LYS A 91 26.42 28.23 3.85
C LYS A 91 26.83 29.65 3.50
N VAL A 92 26.06 30.35 2.66
CA VAL A 92 26.36 31.74 2.29
C VAL A 92 26.25 32.66 3.50
N ALA A 93 25.25 32.45 4.35
CA ALA A 93 25.09 33.19 5.61
C ALA A 93 26.32 33.03 6.53
N ASP A 94 26.90 31.83 6.58
CA ASP A 94 28.10 31.55 7.38
C ASP A 94 29.39 32.16 6.79
N LEU A 95 29.40 32.48 5.49
CA LEU A 95 30.59 32.95 4.77
C LEU A 95 30.80 34.47 4.81
N HIS A 96 29.80 35.26 5.24
CA HIS A 96 29.94 36.71 5.31
C HIS A 96 29.15 37.35 6.47
N SER A 97 29.61 38.50 6.94
CA SER A 97 28.94 39.34 7.95
C SER A 97 28.36 40.65 7.40
N LEU A 98 28.32 40.79 6.07
CA LEU A 98 27.78 41.97 5.39
C LEU A 98 26.25 42.02 5.41
N PRO A 99 25.62 43.21 5.28
CA PRO A 99 24.18 43.32 5.07
C PRO A 99 23.74 42.45 3.89
N TRP A 100 22.68 41.66 4.09
CA TRP A 100 22.25 40.64 3.13
C TRP A 100 20.80 40.84 2.73
N VAL A 101 20.56 40.93 1.42
CA VAL A 101 19.23 40.97 0.84
C VAL A 101 19.02 39.69 0.05
N ILE A 102 17.92 39.00 0.34
CA ILE A 102 17.47 37.85 -0.43
C ILE A 102 16.13 38.21 -1.05
N ALA A 103 16.01 38.06 -2.36
CA ALA A 103 14.82 38.46 -3.08
C ALA A 103 14.53 37.50 -4.23
N GLY A 104 13.24 37.26 -4.49
CA GLY A 104 12.79 36.40 -5.57
C GLY A 104 11.59 35.54 -5.16
N ASP A 105 11.40 34.42 -5.85
CA ASP A 105 10.29 33.51 -5.64
C ASP A 105 10.78 32.20 -5.03
N PHE A 106 10.32 31.90 -3.82
CA PHE A 106 10.67 30.69 -3.08
C PHE A 106 9.72 29.52 -3.38
N ASN A 107 8.67 29.72 -4.20
CA ASN A 107 7.67 28.70 -4.52
C ASN A 107 7.13 27.99 -3.26
N GLU A 108 7.01 28.73 -2.16
CA GLU A 108 6.58 28.25 -0.85
C GLU A 108 5.50 29.20 -0.31
N PRO A 109 4.28 28.72 -0.07
CA PRO A 109 3.27 29.51 0.62
C PRO A 109 3.73 29.74 2.06
N LEU A 110 3.77 31.00 2.49
CA LEU A 110 4.17 31.38 3.85
C LEU A 110 3.01 31.20 4.82
N LEU A 111 1.80 31.42 4.34
CA LEU A 111 0.55 31.28 5.07
C LEU A 111 -0.40 30.36 4.28
N ASP A 112 -1.28 29.67 4.99
CA ASP A 112 -2.33 28.84 4.37
C ASP A 112 -3.25 29.67 3.46
N ASP A 113 -3.42 30.96 3.78
CA ASP A 113 -4.24 31.92 3.01
C ASP A 113 -3.59 32.36 1.68
N ASP A 114 -2.27 32.14 1.50
CA ASP A 114 -1.58 32.42 0.23
C ASP A 114 -2.01 31.47 -0.90
N LYS A 115 -2.75 30.41 -0.55
CA LYS A 115 -3.18 29.36 -1.46
C LYS A 115 -4.68 29.43 -1.72
N PHE A 116 -5.07 29.92 -2.90
CA PHE A 116 -6.44 29.79 -3.38
C PHE A 116 -6.72 28.35 -3.89
N GLY A 117 -7.24 27.50 -3.00
CA GLY A 117 -7.73 26.16 -3.32
C GLY A 117 -6.71 25.02 -3.14
N GLY A 118 -7.22 23.81 -2.88
CA GLY A 118 -6.43 22.64 -2.48
C GLY A 118 -6.24 22.54 -0.97
N ARG A 119 -5.98 21.33 -0.44
CA ARG A 119 -5.83 21.13 1.03
C ARG A 119 -4.51 21.75 1.54
N ALA A 120 -4.55 22.30 2.76
CA ALA A 120 -3.37 22.67 3.53
C ALA A 120 -2.42 21.48 3.66
N GLY A 121 -1.12 21.72 3.50
CA GLY A 121 -0.10 20.68 3.39
C GLY A 121 0.28 20.10 4.75
N ILE A 122 -0.53 19.19 5.30
CA ILE A 122 -0.13 18.44 6.49
C ILE A 122 0.77 17.28 6.05
N ASP A 123 2.01 17.26 6.52
CA ASP A 123 2.92 16.13 6.31
C ASP A 123 2.46 14.92 7.14
N LEU A 124 1.60 14.11 6.53
CA LEU A 124 1.07 12.88 7.11
C LEU A 124 1.83 11.69 6.55
N VAL A 125 2.46 10.90 7.42
CA VAL A 125 3.05 9.61 7.06
C VAL A 125 1.99 8.76 6.32
N ALA A 126 2.27 8.43 5.06
CA ALA A 126 1.36 7.72 4.15
C ALA A 126 0.01 8.42 3.84
N GLY A 127 -0.04 9.76 3.87
CA GLY A 127 -1.17 10.55 3.36
C GLY A 127 -2.45 10.48 4.18
N GLY A 128 -2.37 10.07 5.46
CA GLY A 128 -3.46 10.10 6.44
C GLY A 128 -4.61 9.11 6.21
N LYS A 129 -4.63 8.36 5.10
CA LYS A 129 -5.70 7.41 4.76
C LYS A 129 -5.33 5.99 5.17
N VAL A 130 -6.08 5.42 6.11
CA VAL A 130 -5.93 4.01 6.49
C VAL A 130 -6.54 3.10 5.41
N LYS A 131 -5.69 2.52 4.57
CA LYS A 131 -6.12 1.56 3.54
C LYS A 131 -6.58 0.25 4.18
N LYS A 132 -7.86 -0.10 4.00
CA LYS A 132 -8.42 -1.39 4.43
C LYS A 132 -8.35 -2.40 3.29
N SER A 133 -7.54 -3.44 3.43
CA SER A 133 -7.37 -4.51 2.42
C SER A 133 -8.40 -5.65 2.53
N LYS A 134 -9.24 -5.66 3.58
CA LYS A 134 -10.23 -6.70 3.83
C LYS A 134 -11.54 -6.46 3.06
N ARG A 135 -12.19 -7.54 2.64
CA ARG A 135 -13.52 -7.48 2.02
C ARG A 135 -14.59 -7.02 3.03
N THR A 136 -15.46 -6.12 2.61
CA THR A 136 -16.58 -5.55 3.39
C THR A 136 -17.95 -6.10 2.98
N ALA A 137 -18.02 -6.73 1.79
CA ALA A 137 -19.23 -7.32 1.22
C ALA A 137 -18.87 -8.57 0.38
N PRO A 138 -19.82 -9.51 0.19
CA PRO A 138 -19.61 -10.62 -0.74
C PRO A 138 -19.59 -10.10 -2.19
N LYS A 139 -18.71 -10.67 -3.03
CA LYS A 139 -18.71 -10.42 -4.49
C LYS A 139 -19.76 -11.24 -5.26
N SER A 140 -20.39 -12.21 -4.61
CA SER A 140 -21.34 -13.14 -5.24
C SER A 140 -22.67 -12.45 -5.55
N ASN A 141 -23.33 -12.88 -6.64
CA ASN A 141 -24.69 -12.45 -6.98
C ASN A 141 -25.78 -13.32 -6.37
N ASP A 142 -25.42 -14.43 -5.73
CA ASP A 142 -26.35 -15.33 -5.01
C ASP A 142 -27.20 -14.56 -3.99
N ILE A 143 -28.51 -14.60 -4.18
CA ILE A 143 -29.51 -13.90 -3.40
C ILE A 143 -29.54 -14.43 -1.96
N TYR A 144 -29.49 -15.76 -1.77
CA TYR A 144 -29.52 -16.38 -0.45
C TYR A 144 -28.32 -15.98 0.38
N LEU A 145 -27.13 -15.95 -0.23
CA LEU A 145 -25.92 -15.46 0.45
C LEU A 145 -26.02 -13.97 0.81
N LYS A 146 -26.62 -13.14 -0.06
CA LYS A 146 -26.84 -11.71 0.22
C LYS A 146 -27.82 -11.51 1.39
N LEU A 147 -28.91 -12.27 1.44
CA LEU A 147 -29.88 -12.26 2.54
C LEU A 147 -29.23 -12.72 3.85
N LEU A 148 -28.48 -13.81 3.81
CA LEU A 148 -27.76 -14.32 4.98
C LEU A 148 -26.76 -13.29 5.53
N VAL A 149 -26.05 -12.60 4.63
CA VAL A 149 -25.17 -11.49 5.01
C VAL A 149 -25.93 -10.35 5.67
N LYS A 150 -27.11 -9.98 5.18
CA LYS A 150 -27.95 -8.95 5.80
C LYS A 150 -28.35 -9.36 7.22
N LEU A 151 -28.77 -10.61 7.40
CA LEU A 151 -29.11 -11.19 8.71
C LEU A 151 -27.93 -11.12 9.68
N TYR A 152 -26.76 -11.66 9.31
CA TYR A 152 -25.59 -11.65 10.19
C TYR A 152 -25.03 -10.24 10.43
N ARG A 153 -25.18 -9.30 9.48
CA ARG A 153 -24.83 -7.89 9.69
C ARG A 153 -25.75 -7.25 10.73
N PHE A 154 -27.04 -7.56 10.71
CA PHE A 154 -27.99 -7.14 11.74
C PHE A 154 -27.62 -7.72 13.11
N LEU A 155 -27.37 -9.03 13.19
CA LEU A 155 -26.99 -9.70 14.43
C LEU A 155 -25.72 -9.11 15.04
N VAL A 156 -24.66 -8.90 14.24
CA VAL A 156 -23.40 -8.29 14.73
C VAL A 156 -23.63 -6.92 15.34
N ARG A 157 -24.44 -6.08 14.67
CA ARG A 157 -24.72 -4.71 15.15
C ARG A 157 -25.54 -4.70 16.44
N ARG A 158 -26.47 -5.65 16.61
CA ARG A 158 -27.38 -5.70 17.77
C ARG A 158 -26.81 -6.44 18.97
N THR A 159 -26.07 -7.52 18.74
CA THR A 159 -25.58 -8.40 19.81
C THR A 159 -24.17 -8.09 20.28
N GLY A 160 -23.34 -7.46 19.45
CA GLY A 160 -21.91 -7.28 19.75
C GLY A 160 -21.09 -8.57 19.83
N SER A 161 -21.66 -9.74 19.51
CA SER A 161 -20.97 -11.02 19.63
C SER A 161 -19.82 -11.18 18.62
N ASN A 162 -18.62 -11.45 19.14
CA ASN A 162 -17.42 -11.73 18.34
C ASN A 162 -17.63 -12.94 17.41
N PHE A 163 -18.41 -13.93 17.83
CA PHE A 163 -18.73 -15.12 17.02
C PHE A 163 -19.42 -14.73 15.71
N ASN A 164 -20.47 -13.90 15.79
CA ASN A 164 -21.20 -13.40 14.63
C ASN A 164 -20.31 -12.54 13.73
N ALA A 165 -19.42 -11.74 14.33
CA ALA A 165 -18.47 -10.92 13.56
C ALA A 165 -17.51 -11.79 12.73
N VAL A 166 -17.06 -12.91 13.30
CA VAL A 166 -16.22 -13.87 12.58
C VAL A 166 -17.01 -14.58 11.47
N ILE A 167 -18.25 -15.01 11.72
CA ILE A 167 -19.11 -15.61 10.68
C ILE A 167 -19.29 -14.62 9.52
N LEU A 168 -19.69 -13.38 9.80
CA LEU A 168 -19.91 -12.35 8.79
C LEU A 168 -18.65 -12.12 7.94
N LYS A 169 -17.49 -12.02 8.58
CA LYS A 169 -16.19 -11.91 7.89
C LYS A 169 -15.93 -13.12 6.99
N ARG A 170 -16.26 -14.34 7.44
CA ARG A 170 -16.09 -15.58 6.65
C ARG A 170 -17.10 -15.65 5.51
N LEU A 171 -18.33 -15.16 5.66
CA LEU A 171 -19.32 -15.09 4.58
C LEU A 171 -18.84 -14.23 3.40
N PHE A 172 -18.06 -13.16 3.65
CA PHE A 172 -17.47 -12.30 2.60
C PHE A 172 -16.29 -12.95 1.85
N MET A 173 -15.71 -14.01 2.40
CA MET A 173 -14.54 -14.66 1.81
C MET A 173 -14.87 -15.29 0.45
N SER A 174 -13.87 -15.33 -0.43
CA SER A 174 -13.96 -16.05 -1.70
C SER A 174 -14.05 -17.57 -1.49
N LYS A 175 -14.53 -18.31 -2.50
CA LYS A 175 -14.62 -19.78 -2.50
C LYS A 175 -13.31 -20.44 -2.07
N VAL A 176 -12.17 -19.98 -2.58
CA VAL A 176 -10.83 -20.50 -2.22
C VAL A 176 -10.53 -20.38 -0.72
N ASN A 177 -11.05 -19.34 -0.06
CA ASN A 177 -10.85 -19.11 1.36
C ASN A 177 -11.92 -19.80 2.23
N LYS A 178 -12.91 -20.47 1.63
CA LYS A 178 -13.92 -21.32 2.27
C LYS A 178 -13.67 -22.79 1.90
N PRO A 179 -12.55 -23.39 2.33
CA PRO A 179 -12.21 -24.77 2.00
C PRO A 179 -13.24 -25.74 2.56
N PRO A 180 -13.52 -26.86 1.87
CA PRO A 180 -14.39 -27.90 2.40
C PRO A 180 -13.78 -28.54 3.65
N LEU A 181 -14.64 -29.03 4.54
CA LEU A 181 -14.27 -29.82 5.71
C LEU A 181 -14.82 -31.24 5.55
N SER A 182 -13.95 -32.25 5.67
CA SER A 182 -14.37 -33.66 5.59
C SER A 182 -14.97 -34.14 6.90
N LEU A 183 -15.88 -35.12 6.84
CA LEU A 183 -16.49 -35.74 8.03
C LEU A 183 -15.44 -36.28 9.01
N SER A 184 -14.41 -36.98 8.52
CA SER A 184 -13.31 -37.47 9.37
C SER A 184 -12.69 -36.37 10.24
N LYS A 185 -12.41 -35.20 9.64
CA LYS A 185 -11.83 -34.07 10.39
C LYS A 185 -12.84 -33.43 11.33
N LEU A 186 -14.10 -33.38 10.92
CA LEU A 186 -15.17 -32.84 11.75
C LEU A 186 -15.33 -33.68 13.02
N ILE A 187 -15.40 -35.00 12.90
CA ILE A 187 -15.49 -35.95 14.03
C ILE A 187 -14.32 -35.74 14.99
N ARG A 188 -13.08 -35.73 14.46
CA ARG A 188 -11.88 -35.48 15.28
C ARG A 188 -11.91 -34.14 16.01
N TYR A 189 -12.48 -33.08 15.43
CA TYR A 189 -12.57 -31.78 16.09
C TYR A 189 -13.68 -31.68 17.14
N MET A 190 -14.67 -32.57 17.05
CA MET A 190 -15.83 -32.66 17.95
C MET A 190 -15.65 -33.68 19.07
N GLU A 191 -14.60 -34.50 19.02
CA GLU A 191 -14.20 -35.41 20.10
C GLU A 191 -14.07 -34.66 21.43
N GLY A 192 -14.76 -35.14 22.47
CA GLY A 192 -14.81 -34.54 23.81
C GLY A 192 -15.63 -33.24 23.90
N LYS A 193 -16.46 -32.92 22.90
CA LYS A 193 -17.27 -31.68 22.85
C LYS A 193 -18.74 -31.97 22.55
N ASP A 194 -19.28 -32.90 23.31
CA ASP A 194 -20.65 -33.37 23.14
C ASP A 194 -21.67 -32.25 23.41
N GLY A 195 -22.81 -32.33 22.71
CA GLY A 195 -23.89 -31.35 22.82
C GLY A 195 -23.67 -30.00 22.13
N LYS A 196 -22.44 -29.69 21.69
CA LYS A 196 -22.14 -28.43 20.97
C LYS A 196 -22.43 -28.53 19.48
N ILE A 197 -22.82 -27.41 18.87
CA ILE A 197 -23.09 -27.33 17.43
C ILE A 197 -21.80 -26.99 16.68
N ALA A 198 -21.41 -27.84 15.73
CA ALA A 198 -20.26 -27.61 14.86
C ALA A 198 -20.62 -26.65 13.73
N VAL A 199 -20.02 -25.46 13.66
CA VAL A 199 -20.34 -24.43 12.67
C VAL A 199 -19.23 -24.30 11.65
N VAL A 200 -19.54 -24.55 10.37
CA VAL A 200 -18.58 -24.55 9.26
C VAL A 200 -19.03 -23.55 8.19
N VAL A 201 -18.31 -22.42 8.07
CA VAL A 201 -18.56 -21.44 6.98
C VAL A 201 -17.91 -21.93 5.67
N GLY A 202 -18.46 -23.00 5.11
CA GLY A 202 -17.96 -23.70 3.93
C GLY A 202 -18.82 -24.92 3.61
N THR A 203 -18.30 -25.83 2.79
CA THR A 203 -18.97 -27.09 2.46
C THR A 203 -18.49 -28.20 3.38
N VAL A 204 -19.41 -29.04 3.88
CA VAL A 204 -19.07 -30.31 4.53
C VAL A 204 -19.15 -31.42 3.50
N THR A 205 -18.08 -32.21 3.39
CA THR A 205 -17.94 -33.31 2.42
C THR A 205 -17.83 -34.66 3.13
N ASP A 206 -18.34 -35.69 2.48
CA ASP A 206 -18.21 -37.06 2.98
C ASP A 206 -16.77 -37.56 2.93
N ASP A 207 -16.47 -38.60 3.71
CA ASP A 207 -15.20 -39.31 3.73
C ASP A 207 -15.47 -40.82 3.86
N ILE A 208 -15.29 -41.54 2.76
CA ILE A 208 -15.57 -42.99 2.65
C ILE A 208 -14.72 -43.81 3.64
N ARG A 209 -13.56 -43.27 4.06
CA ARG A 209 -12.64 -43.96 4.99
C ARG A 209 -13.17 -44.01 6.42
N VAL A 210 -14.14 -43.18 6.75
CA VAL A 210 -14.85 -43.25 8.03
C VAL A 210 -15.96 -44.27 7.85
N TYR A 211 -16.03 -45.28 8.71
CA TYR A 211 -17.10 -46.28 8.65
C TYR A 211 -18.33 -45.78 9.42
N GLU A 212 -18.13 -45.40 10.68
CA GLU A 212 -19.20 -44.94 11.57
C GLU A 212 -19.12 -43.44 11.81
N VAL A 213 -20.27 -42.78 11.72
CA VAL A 213 -20.41 -41.34 11.99
C VAL A 213 -21.17 -41.21 13.31
N PRO A 214 -20.64 -40.48 14.30
CA PRO A 214 -21.39 -40.21 15.53
C PRO A 214 -22.55 -39.23 15.27
N ALA A 215 -23.52 -39.19 16.18
CA ALA A 215 -24.61 -38.21 16.14
C ALA A 215 -24.06 -36.78 16.32
N LEU A 216 -24.00 -36.01 15.23
CA LEU A 216 -23.39 -34.69 15.21
C LEU A 216 -24.42 -33.62 14.81
N LYS A 217 -24.45 -32.50 15.54
CA LYS A 217 -25.18 -31.30 15.13
C LYS A 217 -24.24 -30.37 14.36
N VAL A 218 -24.46 -30.23 13.06
CA VAL A 218 -23.55 -29.51 12.16
C VAL A 218 -24.30 -28.42 11.42
N THR A 219 -23.80 -27.19 11.47
CA THR A 219 -24.24 -26.09 10.59
C THR A 219 -23.22 -25.85 9.49
N ALA A 220 -23.66 -25.81 8.23
CA ALA A 220 -22.77 -25.47 7.11
C ALA A 220 -23.44 -24.62 6.04
N LEU A 221 -22.64 -24.02 5.13
CA LEU A 221 -23.18 -23.32 3.96
C LEU A 221 -23.73 -24.32 2.93
N ARG A 222 -23.11 -25.50 2.85
CA ARG A 222 -23.51 -26.56 1.96
C ARG A 222 -23.09 -27.91 2.54
N PHE A 223 -23.93 -28.91 2.35
CA PHE A 223 -23.59 -30.32 2.56
C PHE A 223 -23.52 -31.02 1.21
N THR A 224 -22.60 -31.97 1.04
CA THR A 224 -22.78 -32.97 -0.02
C THR A 224 -23.91 -33.90 0.36
N GLU A 225 -24.67 -34.39 -0.61
CA GLU A 225 -25.84 -35.26 -0.37
C GLU A 225 -25.44 -36.51 0.43
N THR A 226 -24.31 -37.13 0.06
CA THR A 226 -23.74 -38.26 0.78
C THR A 226 -23.38 -37.93 2.23
N ALA A 227 -22.84 -36.74 2.51
CA ALA A 227 -22.51 -36.35 3.87
C ALA A 227 -23.77 -36.11 4.70
N ARG A 228 -24.77 -35.44 4.11
CA ARG A 228 -26.06 -35.19 4.76
C ARG A 228 -26.74 -36.50 5.15
N ALA A 229 -26.87 -37.42 4.18
CA ALA A 229 -27.52 -38.72 4.41
C ALA A 229 -26.83 -39.53 5.51
N ARG A 230 -25.49 -39.49 5.59
CA ARG A 230 -24.74 -40.19 6.65
C ARG A 230 -24.89 -39.56 8.02
N ILE A 231 -24.91 -38.23 8.11
CA ILE A 231 -25.14 -37.52 9.39
C ILE A 231 -26.56 -37.82 9.89
N GLU A 232 -27.56 -37.71 9.02
CA GLU A 232 -28.96 -37.96 9.37
C GLU A 232 -29.20 -39.43 9.75
N LYS A 233 -28.61 -40.38 9.01
CA LYS A 233 -28.66 -41.81 9.36
C LYS A 233 -28.04 -42.11 10.72
N ALA A 234 -27.03 -41.35 11.13
CA ALA A 234 -26.40 -41.46 12.44
C ALA A 234 -27.21 -40.79 13.58
N GLY A 235 -28.41 -40.26 13.30
CA GLY A 235 -29.20 -39.49 14.27
C GLY A 235 -28.65 -38.08 14.54
N GLY A 236 -27.74 -37.60 13.70
CA GLY A 236 -27.25 -36.24 13.71
C GLY A 236 -28.20 -35.26 13.00
N GLU A 237 -27.84 -33.97 13.06
CA GLU A 237 -28.68 -32.90 12.52
C GLU A 237 -27.87 -31.97 11.61
N CYS A 238 -28.36 -31.78 10.38
CA CYS A 238 -27.78 -30.86 9.41
C CYS A 238 -28.54 -29.53 9.40
N LEU A 239 -27.90 -28.47 9.92
CA LEU A 239 -28.48 -27.15 10.08
C LEU A 239 -28.02 -26.16 9.01
N THR A 240 -28.90 -25.24 8.65
CA THR A 240 -28.57 -24.04 7.88
C THR A 240 -28.18 -22.87 8.79
N PHE A 241 -27.56 -21.83 8.23
CA PHE A 241 -27.10 -20.69 9.03
C PHE A 241 -28.27 -19.81 9.53
N ASP A 242 -29.39 -19.78 8.83
CA ASP A 242 -30.64 -19.17 9.29
C ASP A 242 -31.22 -19.92 10.51
N GLN A 243 -31.28 -21.25 10.46
CA GLN A 243 -31.68 -22.07 11.61
C GLN A 243 -30.74 -21.89 12.81
N LEU A 244 -29.43 -21.80 12.56
CA LEU A 244 -28.45 -21.51 13.62
C LEU A 244 -28.70 -20.13 14.26
N ALA A 245 -29.00 -19.11 13.46
CA ALA A 245 -29.29 -17.78 13.96
C ALA A 245 -30.54 -17.73 14.86
N LEU A 246 -31.54 -18.57 14.58
CA LEU A 246 -32.73 -18.72 15.43
C LEU A 246 -32.41 -19.43 16.76
N ARG A 247 -31.61 -20.49 16.73
CA ARG A 247 -31.29 -21.29 17.94
C ARG A 247 -30.26 -20.64 18.85
N ALA A 248 -29.22 -20.04 18.27
CA ALA A 248 -28.08 -19.51 18.99
C ALA A 248 -27.69 -18.13 18.44
N PRO A 249 -28.51 -17.08 18.63
CA PRO A 249 -28.26 -15.74 18.08
C PRO A 249 -26.96 -15.12 18.61
N LEU A 250 -26.51 -15.51 19.81
CA LEU A 250 -25.24 -15.08 20.41
C LEU A 250 -24.05 -16.00 20.05
N GLY A 251 -24.30 -17.20 19.52
CA GLY A 251 -23.29 -18.23 19.29
C GLY A 251 -22.97 -19.12 20.50
N GLN A 252 -23.84 -19.16 21.51
CA GLN A 252 -23.68 -20.02 22.69
C GLN A 252 -23.68 -21.51 22.30
N ASN A 253 -22.86 -22.32 22.96
CA ASN A 253 -22.72 -23.76 22.71
C ASN A 253 -22.37 -24.13 21.26
N THR A 254 -21.68 -23.24 20.55
CA THR A 254 -21.21 -23.50 19.18
C THR A 254 -19.68 -23.59 19.11
N ILE A 255 -19.18 -24.32 18.13
CA ILE A 255 -17.76 -24.42 17.82
C ILE A 255 -17.54 -24.03 16.37
N LEU A 256 -16.79 -22.96 16.14
CA LEU A 256 -16.52 -22.48 14.79
C LEU A 256 -15.31 -23.19 14.17
N LEU A 257 -15.58 -24.12 13.27
CA LEU A 257 -14.57 -24.91 12.57
C LEU A 257 -14.23 -24.33 11.18
N ARG A 258 -13.11 -24.78 10.62
CA ARG A 258 -12.68 -24.41 9.26
C ARG A 258 -11.90 -25.55 8.61
N GLY A 259 -12.15 -25.77 7.32
CA GLY A 259 -11.34 -26.68 6.51
C GLY A 259 -9.88 -26.22 6.33
N PRO A 260 -8.99 -27.12 5.88
CA PRO A 260 -7.57 -26.83 5.68
C PRO A 260 -7.34 -25.87 4.50
N LYS A 261 -6.97 -24.61 4.80
CA LYS A 261 -6.76 -23.57 3.77
C LYS A 261 -5.59 -23.87 2.83
N LYS A 262 -4.48 -24.40 3.35
CA LYS A 262 -3.25 -24.69 2.60
C LYS A 262 -3.23 -26.08 1.96
N GLY A 263 -4.30 -26.87 2.09
CA GLY A 263 -4.36 -28.23 1.54
C GLY A 263 -4.55 -28.33 0.02
N ARG A 264 -4.74 -27.19 -0.67
CA ARG A 264 -4.97 -27.14 -2.11
C ARG A 264 -3.67 -27.29 -2.90
N GLU A 265 -3.73 -27.98 -4.03
CA GLU A 265 -2.59 -28.21 -4.93
C GLU A 265 -1.85 -26.92 -5.32
N ALA A 266 -2.58 -25.87 -5.69
CA ALA A 266 -1.99 -24.58 -6.05
C ALA A 266 -1.07 -24.00 -4.95
N VAL A 267 -1.38 -24.24 -3.67
CA VAL A 267 -0.59 -23.71 -2.55
C VAL A 267 0.76 -24.43 -2.43
N LYS A 268 0.88 -25.67 -2.95
CA LYS A 268 2.16 -26.40 -2.94
C LYS A 268 3.22 -25.75 -3.82
N HIS A 269 2.82 -24.92 -4.77
CA HIS A 269 3.71 -24.17 -5.65
C HIS A 269 4.09 -22.79 -5.11
N PHE A 270 3.58 -22.40 -3.94
CA PHE A 270 3.89 -21.11 -3.32
C PHE A 270 4.97 -21.27 -2.24
N GLY A 271 5.75 -20.21 -2.02
CA GLY A 271 6.84 -20.19 -1.05
C GLY A 271 8.18 -19.87 -1.72
N PRO A 272 9.31 -20.16 -1.06
CA PRO A 272 10.63 -20.04 -1.65
C PRO A 272 10.72 -20.80 -2.97
N ALA A 273 11.48 -20.30 -3.94
CA ALA A 273 11.55 -20.92 -5.26
C ALA A 273 12.02 -22.40 -5.17
N PRO A 274 11.53 -23.29 -6.04
CA PRO A 274 12.06 -24.66 -6.13
C PRO A 274 13.55 -24.63 -6.47
N GLY A 275 14.39 -25.30 -5.67
CA GLY A 275 15.85 -25.28 -5.86
C GLY A 275 16.60 -24.25 -5.01
N VAL A 276 15.92 -23.59 -4.07
CA VAL A 276 16.55 -22.87 -2.94
C VAL A 276 16.71 -23.84 -1.76
N PRO A 277 17.84 -23.83 -1.01
CA PRO A 277 18.02 -24.70 0.15
C PRO A 277 16.85 -24.59 1.14
N HIS A 278 16.40 -25.73 1.67
CA HIS A 278 15.24 -25.84 2.57
C HIS A 278 13.88 -25.48 1.94
N SER A 279 13.80 -25.33 0.62
CA SER A 279 12.53 -25.15 -0.08
C SER A 279 11.81 -26.48 -0.31
N HIS A 280 10.57 -26.57 0.18
CA HIS A 280 9.66 -27.69 -0.09
C HIS A 280 8.64 -27.37 -1.20
N THR A 281 8.84 -26.27 -1.94
CA THR A 281 7.92 -25.82 -2.98
C THR A 281 7.93 -26.78 -4.17
N LYS A 282 6.75 -27.22 -4.58
CA LYS A 282 6.57 -28.08 -5.73
C LYS A 282 6.87 -27.31 -7.03
N PRO A 283 7.75 -27.80 -7.91
CA PRO A 283 7.98 -27.16 -9.21
C PRO A 283 6.80 -27.36 -10.16
N TYR A 284 6.63 -26.41 -11.09
CA TYR A 284 5.71 -26.54 -12.22
C TYR A 284 6.38 -27.37 -13.32
N VAL A 285 6.05 -28.66 -13.36
CA VAL A 285 6.60 -29.60 -14.34
C VAL A 285 5.58 -29.94 -15.42
N ARG A 286 6.04 -30.11 -16.67
CA ARG A 286 5.19 -30.50 -17.81
C ARG A 286 4.55 -31.88 -17.61
N ALA A 287 5.32 -32.83 -17.08
CA ALA A 287 4.86 -34.18 -16.82
C ALA A 287 5.60 -34.78 -15.61
N LYS A 288 5.01 -35.81 -15.01
CA LYS A 288 5.69 -36.63 -14.00
C LYS A 288 6.61 -37.62 -14.71
N GLY A 289 7.77 -37.91 -14.12
CA GLY A 289 8.63 -38.99 -14.60
C GLY A 289 10.12 -38.75 -14.35
N ARG A 290 10.95 -39.76 -14.61
CA ARG A 290 12.41 -39.66 -14.43
C ARG A 290 13.08 -38.63 -15.34
N LYS A 291 12.47 -38.36 -16.51
CA LYS A 291 13.00 -37.47 -17.55
C LYS A 291 12.75 -35.98 -17.29
N PHE A 292 11.86 -35.62 -16.36
CA PHE A 292 11.42 -34.23 -16.15
C PHE A 292 11.90 -33.70 -14.78
N GLU A 293 12.79 -32.71 -14.77
CA GLU A 293 13.24 -31.97 -13.57
C GLU A 293 13.70 -32.83 -12.37
N ARG A 294 14.37 -33.96 -12.63
CA ARG A 294 14.89 -34.87 -11.59
C ARG A 294 16.40 -35.10 -11.64
N ALA A 295 17.14 -34.36 -12.46
CA ALA A 295 18.59 -34.51 -12.64
C ALA A 295 19.39 -33.49 -11.80
N ARG A 296 19.91 -32.43 -12.43
CA ARG A 296 20.72 -31.40 -11.77
C ARG A 296 19.91 -30.66 -10.69
N GLY A 297 20.53 -30.40 -9.53
CA GLY A 297 19.89 -29.73 -8.40
C GLY A 297 18.96 -30.60 -7.54
N LYS A 298 18.71 -31.86 -7.95
CA LYS A 298 17.87 -32.81 -7.20
C LYS A 298 18.62 -34.06 -6.72
N ARG A 299 19.85 -34.28 -7.20
CA ARG A 299 20.67 -35.46 -6.87
C ARG A 299 22.13 -35.05 -6.68
N ASN A 300 22.79 -35.62 -5.68
CA ASN A 300 24.21 -35.38 -5.44
C ASN A 300 25.07 -35.78 -6.65
N SER A 301 24.70 -36.85 -7.36
CA SER A 301 25.44 -37.37 -8.52
C SER A 301 25.34 -36.52 -9.80
N LYS A 302 24.55 -35.43 -9.79
CA LYS A 302 24.36 -34.55 -10.95
C LYS A 302 24.66 -33.09 -10.56
N GLY A 303 25.89 -32.84 -10.12
CA GLY A 303 26.43 -31.52 -9.81
C GLY A 303 26.21 -31.09 -8.37
N PHE A 304 24.96 -30.90 -7.96
CA PHE A 304 24.61 -30.52 -6.58
C PHE A 304 23.17 -30.94 -6.26
N ARG A 305 22.82 -30.94 -4.97
CA ARG A 305 21.46 -31.20 -4.47
C ARG A 305 21.02 -30.06 -3.58
N VAL A 306 19.78 -29.64 -3.77
CA VAL A 306 19.09 -28.63 -2.96
C VAL A 306 17.85 -29.21 -2.32
#